data_AF-A0A7S6MUX1-F1
#
_entry.id   AF-A0A7S6MUX1-F1
#
_cell.length_a   1.000
_cell.length_b   1.000
_cell.length_c   1.000
_cell.angle_alpha   90.00
_cell.angle_beta   90.00
_cell.angle_gamma   90.00
#
_symmetry.space_group_name_H-M   'P 1'
#
loop_
_entity.id
_entity.type
_entity.pdbx_description
1 polymer ?
#
loop_
_entity_poly.entity_id
_entity_poly.type
_entity_poly.pdbx_seq_one_letter_code
_entity_poly.pdbx_strand_id
1 'polypeptide(L)'
;MADRSPIKKNLRFYRLVVAAVVLLYVWIQYEVSSGNWSYSNGQPRIYGQRINGKDEGVWTWYYQNGTKQMEGTFVGGRRNGRWTIWDSSGNRLSETTYHNDKLEGSFTRWYPQGQIESKGIYKNDILQSITRYSPDGKELPDNVSVNRSSGTP
;
A
#
# COMPACT_ATOMS: atom_id res chain seq x y z
N MET A 1 51.49 42.41 19.41
CA MET A 1 50.79 41.14 19.11
C MET A 1 49.32 41.33 19.45
N ALA A 2 48.42 41.33 18.47
CA ALA A 2 46.98 41.50 18.73
C ALA A 2 46.35 40.16 19.14
N ASP A 3 45.77 40.11 20.34
CA ASP A 3 45.10 38.93 20.91
C ASP A 3 43.83 38.59 20.10
N ARG A 4 43.85 37.44 19.43
CA ARG A 4 42.74 36.91 18.60
C ARG A 4 41.76 36.04 19.40
N SER A 5 41.85 36.01 20.73
CA SER A 5 41.00 35.24 21.64
C SER A 5 39.47 35.40 21.42
N PRO A 6 38.90 36.61 21.28
CA PRO A 6 37.44 36.77 21.20
C PRO A 6 36.82 36.25 19.87
N ILE A 7 37.57 36.31 18.77
CA ILE A 7 37.08 35.91 17.43
C ILE A 7 36.85 34.39 17.36
N LYS A 8 37.69 33.59 18.04
CA LYS A 8 37.57 32.13 18.03
C LYS A 8 36.36 31.62 18.84
N LYS A 9 35.94 32.32 19.90
CA LYS A 9 34.74 31.99 20.68
C LYS A 9 33.47 32.19 19.86
N ASN A 10 33.40 33.30 19.12
CA ASN A 10 32.26 33.60 18.23
C ASN A 10 32.17 32.62 17.05
N LEU A 11 33.31 32.15 16.54
CA LEU A 11 33.34 31.15 15.46
C LEU A 11 32.83 29.77 15.91
N ARG A 12 33.12 29.35 17.15
CA ARG A 12 32.56 28.10 17.72
C ARG A 12 31.06 28.21 17.93
N PHE A 13 30.59 29.36 18.42
CA PHE A 13 29.17 29.63 18.58
C PHE A 13 28.43 29.63 17.23
N TYR A 14 29.00 30.30 16.23
CA TYR A 14 28.47 30.31 14.87
C TYR A 14 28.39 28.90 14.24
N ARG A 15 29.41 28.06 14.44
CA ARG A 15 29.38 26.66 13.98
C ARG A 15 28.28 25.83 14.63
N LEU A 16 28.01 26.04 15.92
CA LEU A 16 26.93 25.36 16.64
C LEU A 16 25.56 25.83 16.15
N VAL A 17 25.39 27.14 15.90
CA VAL A 17 24.15 27.69 15.34
C VAL A 17 23.90 27.14 13.94
N VAL A 18 24.92 27.12 13.06
CA VAL A 18 24.80 26.56 11.71
C VAL A 18 24.50 25.06 11.76
N ALA A 19 25.16 24.29 12.63
CA ALA A 19 24.86 22.87 12.80
C ALA A 19 23.42 22.63 13.30
N ALA A 20 22.93 23.44 14.24
CA ALA A 20 21.56 23.37 14.72
C ALA A 20 20.54 23.71 13.64
N VAL A 21 20.81 24.72 12.79
CA VAL A 21 19.97 25.09 11.65
C VAL A 21 19.94 23.98 10.59
N VAL A 22 21.09 23.35 10.32
CA VAL A 22 21.17 22.20 9.38
C VAL A 22 20.43 20.99 9.95
N LEU A 23 20.59 20.67 11.23
CA LEU A 23 19.87 19.56 11.87
C LEU A 23 18.37 19.83 11.91
N LEU A 24 17.94 21.06 12.20
CA LEU A 24 16.54 21.47 12.16
C LEU A 24 15.99 21.39 10.73
N TYR A 25 16.75 21.83 9.73
CA TYR A 25 16.36 21.75 8.32
C TYR A 25 16.23 20.29 7.85
N VAL A 26 17.23 19.45 8.14
CA VAL A 26 17.20 18.01 7.82
C VAL A 26 16.04 17.31 8.54
N TRP A 27 15.77 17.67 9.79
CA TRP A 27 14.64 17.15 10.56
C TRP A 27 13.29 17.59 9.97
N ILE A 28 13.14 18.85 9.55
CA ILE A 28 11.95 19.36 8.84
C ILE A 28 11.73 18.60 7.53
N GLN A 29 12.79 18.37 6.74
CA GLN A 29 12.67 17.62 5.49
C GLN A 29 12.24 16.16 5.73
N TYR A 30 12.71 15.54 6.82
CA TYR A 30 12.31 14.18 7.19
C TYR A 30 10.82 14.13 7.59
N GLU A 31 10.35 15.06 8.43
CA GLU A 31 8.96 15.12 8.88
C GLU A 31 7.96 15.33 7.72
N VAL A 32 8.32 16.19 6.76
CA VAL A 32 7.52 16.43 5.54
C VAL A 32 7.49 15.20 4.63
N SER A 33 8.54 14.37 4.64
CA SER A 33 8.60 13.11 3.89
C SER A 33 7.79 11.97 4.53
N SER A 34 7.35 12.11 5.77
CA SER A 34 6.56 11.08 6.50
C SER A 34 5.11 11.49 6.73
N GLY A 35 4.63 12.57 6.11
CA GLY A 35 3.28 13.07 6.31
C GLY A 35 2.20 12.03 6.02
N ASN A 36 1.27 11.85 6.95
CA ASN A 36 0.00 11.17 6.69
C ASN A 36 -0.90 12.12 5.88
N TRP A 37 -1.13 11.82 4.60
CA TRP A 37 -1.97 12.65 3.75
C TRP A 37 -3.44 12.26 3.92
N SER A 38 -4.34 13.25 4.02
CA SER A 38 -5.79 13.09 4.04
C SER A 38 -6.40 14.17 3.16
N TYR A 39 -7.08 13.79 2.09
CA TYR A 39 -7.86 14.72 1.26
C TYR A 39 -9.33 14.67 1.68
N SER A 40 -9.93 15.82 2.01
CA SER A 40 -11.39 15.94 2.21
C SER A 40 -11.93 17.18 1.48
N ASN A 41 -12.49 16.97 0.29
CA ASN A 41 -13.23 17.97 -0.50
C ASN A 41 -14.36 17.28 -1.29
N GLY A 42 -15.19 16.46 -0.62
CA GLY A 42 -16.22 15.64 -1.27
C GLY A 42 -15.71 14.40 -2.03
N GLN A 43 -14.39 14.18 -2.06
CA GLN A 43 -13.75 12.98 -2.60
C GLN A 43 -13.55 11.92 -1.48
N PRO A 44 -13.49 10.61 -1.83
CA PRO A 44 -13.22 9.54 -0.87
C PRO A 44 -11.97 9.85 -0.02
N ARG A 45 -12.05 9.58 1.29
CA ARG A 45 -10.92 9.84 2.21
C ARG A 45 -9.86 8.79 1.98
N ILE A 46 -8.60 9.21 1.86
CA ILE A 46 -7.46 8.33 1.63
C ILE A 46 -6.47 8.56 2.77
N TYR A 47 -5.96 7.49 3.35
CA TYR A 47 -4.94 7.52 4.39
C TYR A 47 -3.76 6.66 3.94
N GLY A 48 -2.55 7.20 4.05
CA GLY A 48 -1.32 6.50 3.71
C GLY A 48 -0.10 7.40 3.86
N GLN A 49 1.07 6.78 3.88
CA GLN A 49 2.35 7.47 3.98
C GLN A 49 3.05 7.47 2.63
N ARG A 50 3.78 8.55 2.34
CA ARG A 50 4.55 8.70 1.11
C ARG A 50 5.99 9.09 1.42
N ILE A 51 6.90 8.12 1.39
CA ILE A 51 8.33 8.32 1.68
C ILE A 51 9.07 8.65 0.37
N ASN A 52 9.82 9.75 0.34
CA ASN A 52 10.57 10.21 -0.84
C ASN A 52 9.73 10.30 -2.13
N GLY A 53 8.47 10.73 -1.99
CA GLY A 53 7.55 10.86 -3.12
C GLY A 53 6.94 9.54 -3.61
N LYS A 54 7.17 8.41 -2.92
CA LYS A 54 6.61 7.09 -3.25
C LYS A 54 5.70 6.59 -2.15
N ASP A 55 4.59 5.96 -2.55
CA ASP A 55 3.64 5.35 -1.61
C ASP A 55 4.31 4.22 -0.84
N GLU A 56 4.19 4.24 0.48
CA GLU A 56 4.84 3.29 1.38
C GLU A 56 3.88 2.91 2.51
N GLY A 57 3.94 1.64 2.94
CA GLY A 57 3.15 1.14 4.06
C GLY A 57 1.69 0.89 3.69
N VAL A 58 0.83 0.85 4.71
CA VAL A 58 -0.60 0.57 4.53
C VAL A 58 -1.32 1.81 4.03
N TRP A 59 -2.11 1.61 2.97
CA TRP A 59 -3.01 2.61 2.43
C TRP A 59 -4.45 2.15 2.55
N THR A 60 -5.33 3.06 2.96
CA THR A 60 -6.76 2.80 3.12
C THR A 60 -7.55 3.90 2.45
N TRP A 61 -8.50 3.52 1.59
CA TRP A 61 -9.49 4.39 0.96
C TRP A 61 -10.84 4.18 1.62
N TYR A 62 -11.63 5.23 1.72
CA TYR A 62 -12.95 5.23 2.33
C TYR A 62 -13.97 5.89 1.41
N TYR A 63 -15.16 5.32 1.35
CA TYR A 63 -16.34 5.94 0.76
C TYR A 63 -16.71 7.24 1.49
N GLN A 64 -17.54 8.07 0.85
CA GLN A 64 -18.04 9.32 1.45
C GLN A 64 -18.77 9.10 2.79
N ASN A 65 -19.42 7.96 2.95
CA ASN A 65 -20.11 7.57 4.19
C ASN A 65 -19.15 7.08 5.31
N GLY A 66 -17.85 7.04 5.06
CA GLY A 66 -16.83 6.61 6.02
C GLY A 66 -16.58 5.10 6.05
N THR A 67 -17.25 4.30 5.23
CA THR A 67 -16.98 2.87 5.09
C THR A 67 -15.66 2.66 4.33
N LYS A 68 -14.86 1.66 4.72
CA LYS A 68 -13.65 1.29 3.96
C LYS A 68 -14.05 0.88 2.55
N GLN A 69 -13.33 1.39 1.56
CA GLN A 69 -13.50 1.07 0.14
C GLN A 69 -12.41 0.09 -0.31
N MET A 70 -11.16 0.37 0.07
CA MET A 70 -10.01 -0.43 -0.33
C MET A 70 -8.91 -0.30 0.72
N GLU A 71 -8.09 -1.33 0.84
CA GLU A 71 -6.93 -1.34 1.73
C GLU A 71 -5.87 -2.26 1.16
N GLY A 72 -4.61 -1.87 1.30
CA GLY A 72 -3.48 -2.71 0.94
C GLY A 72 -2.16 -2.04 1.26
N THR A 73 -1.06 -2.72 0.98
CA THR A 73 0.28 -2.22 1.25
C THR A 73 0.97 -1.78 -0.04
N PHE A 74 1.65 -0.65 0.01
CA PHE A 74 2.63 -0.23 -0.97
C PHE A 74 4.05 -0.40 -0.43
N VAL A 75 4.97 -0.81 -1.30
CA VAL A 75 6.41 -0.85 -1.04
C VAL A 75 7.11 -0.21 -2.23
N GLY A 76 7.83 0.88 -2.00
CA GLY A 76 8.53 1.61 -3.05
C GLY A 76 7.60 2.14 -4.15
N GLY A 77 6.37 2.50 -3.80
CA GLY A 77 5.34 2.99 -4.72
C GLY A 77 4.61 1.91 -5.52
N ARG A 78 4.82 0.62 -5.20
CA ARG A 78 4.17 -0.51 -5.88
C ARG A 78 3.32 -1.32 -4.93
N ARG A 79 2.16 -1.79 -5.40
CA ARG A 79 1.27 -2.65 -4.61
C ARG A 79 1.99 -3.94 -4.25
N ASN A 80 1.94 -4.28 -2.98
CA ASN A 80 2.60 -5.46 -2.44
C ASN A 80 1.76 -6.08 -1.32
N GLY A 81 1.71 -7.40 -1.26
CA GLY A 81 0.90 -8.13 -0.29
C GLY A 81 -0.59 -8.17 -0.64
N ARG A 82 -1.43 -8.37 0.38
CA ARG A 82 -2.88 -8.53 0.21
C ARG A 82 -3.56 -7.18 0.06
N TRP A 83 -4.43 -7.09 -0.93
CA TRP A 83 -5.32 -5.97 -1.18
C TRP A 83 -6.76 -6.43 -1.03
N THR A 84 -7.54 -5.67 -0.28
CA THR A 84 -8.95 -5.95 -0.02
C THR A 84 -9.80 -4.80 -0.53
N ILE A 85 -10.94 -5.13 -1.15
CA ILE A 85 -11.93 -4.17 -1.64
C ILE A 85 -13.27 -4.51 -0.99
N TRP A 86 -13.98 -3.47 -0.57
CA TRP A 86 -15.31 -3.55 0.02
C TRP A 86 -16.31 -2.70 -0.77
N ASP A 87 -17.60 -2.98 -0.60
CA ASP A 87 -18.69 -2.12 -1.09
C ASP A 87 -19.01 -0.97 -0.09
N SER A 88 -19.90 -0.07 -0.48
CA SER A 88 -20.31 1.07 0.36
C SER A 88 -21.01 0.66 1.67
N SER A 89 -21.52 -0.57 1.73
CA SER A 89 -22.17 -1.16 2.91
C SER A 89 -21.17 -1.90 3.82
N GLY A 90 -19.91 -2.05 3.40
CA GLY A 90 -18.84 -2.69 4.14
C GLY A 90 -18.69 -4.19 3.88
N ASN A 91 -19.41 -4.74 2.90
CA ASN A 91 -19.25 -6.13 2.50
C ASN A 91 -17.97 -6.30 1.68
N ARG A 92 -17.21 -7.36 1.94
CA ARG A 92 -16.02 -7.68 1.15
C ARG A 92 -16.44 -8.06 -0.26
N LEU A 93 -15.83 -7.44 -1.27
CA LEU A 93 -16.03 -7.75 -2.68
C LEU A 93 -14.91 -8.63 -3.22
N SER A 94 -13.66 -8.29 -2.87
CA SER A 94 -12.50 -9.08 -3.32
C SER A 94 -11.28 -8.91 -2.44
N GLU A 95 -10.46 -9.96 -2.41
CA GLU A 95 -9.11 -9.99 -1.84
C GLU A 95 -8.17 -10.51 -2.92
N THR A 96 -7.05 -9.86 -3.12
CA THR A 96 -6.09 -10.22 -4.18
C THR A 96 -4.68 -9.93 -3.70
N THR A 97 -3.76 -10.85 -3.99
CA THR A 97 -2.35 -10.71 -3.60
C THR A 97 -1.55 -10.12 -4.75
N TYR A 98 -0.77 -9.10 -4.44
CA TYR A 98 0.13 -8.43 -5.36
C TYR A 98 1.59 -8.60 -4.93
N HIS A 99 2.49 -8.66 -5.90
CA HIS A 99 3.92 -8.54 -5.69
C HIS A 99 4.48 -7.59 -6.74
N ASN A 100 4.95 -6.41 -6.30
CA ASN A 100 5.45 -5.35 -7.19
C ASN A 100 4.47 -5.01 -8.32
N ASP A 101 3.22 -4.68 -7.97
CA ASP A 101 2.08 -4.38 -8.86
C ASP A 101 1.54 -5.54 -9.71
N LYS A 102 2.22 -6.69 -9.71
CA LYS A 102 1.75 -7.89 -10.42
C LYS A 102 0.84 -8.73 -9.54
N LEU A 103 -0.18 -9.33 -10.13
CA LEU A 103 -1.00 -10.35 -9.50
C LEU A 103 -0.14 -11.61 -9.28
N GLU A 104 0.10 -11.92 -8.02
CA GLU A 104 0.95 -13.04 -7.60
C GLU A 104 0.37 -13.64 -6.32
N GLY A 105 -0.09 -14.89 -6.39
CA GLY A 105 -0.71 -15.60 -5.27
C GLY A 105 -2.23 -15.64 -5.34
N SER A 106 -2.87 -15.81 -4.18
CA SER A 106 -4.31 -16.07 -4.10
C SER A 106 -5.16 -14.85 -4.36
N PHE A 107 -6.31 -15.07 -5.00
CA PHE A 107 -7.43 -14.13 -4.98
C PHE A 107 -8.72 -14.84 -4.52
N THR A 108 -9.63 -14.06 -3.95
CA THR A 108 -10.98 -14.47 -3.59
C THR A 108 -11.94 -13.33 -3.96
N ARG A 109 -13.11 -13.67 -4.47
CA ARG A 109 -14.23 -12.76 -4.69
C ARG A 109 -15.46 -13.30 -3.97
N TRP A 110 -16.30 -12.39 -3.53
CA TRP A 110 -17.52 -12.71 -2.81
C TRP A 110 -18.73 -12.13 -3.51
N TYR A 111 -19.84 -12.85 -3.39
CA TYR A 111 -21.17 -12.31 -3.67
C TYR A 111 -21.53 -11.20 -2.67
N PRO A 112 -22.47 -10.30 -3.00
CA PRO A 112 -22.94 -9.26 -2.09
C PRO A 112 -23.43 -9.79 -0.73
N GLN A 113 -23.93 -11.03 -0.69
CA GLN A 113 -24.41 -11.69 0.53
C GLN A 113 -23.28 -12.37 1.34
N GLY A 114 -22.03 -12.29 0.87
CA GLY A 114 -20.83 -12.71 1.59
C GLY A 114 -20.36 -14.15 1.33
N GLN A 115 -21.07 -14.94 0.52
CA GLN A 115 -20.57 -16.24 0.06
C GLN A 115 -19.44 -16.04 -0.95
N ILE A 116 -18.50 -16.99 -1.00
CA ILE A 116 -17.45 -16.98 -2.02
C ILE A 116 -18.10 -17.16 -3.39
N GLU A 117 -17.82 -16.25 -4.32
CA GLU A 117 -18.20 -16.35 -5.74
C GLU A 117 -17.11 -17.10 -6.51
N SER A 118 -15.85 -16.75 -6.25
CA SER A 118 -14.72 -17.40 -6.89
C SER A 118 -13.45 -17.26 -6.07
N LYS A 119 -12.54 -18.21 -6.22
CA LYS A 119 -11.19 -18.13 -5.65
C LYS A 119 -10.20 -18.77 -6.59
N GLY A 120 -8.94 -18.41 -6.49
CA GLY A 120 -7.93 -18.93 -7.40
C GLY A 120 -6.55 -18.38 -7.14
N ILE A 121 -5.65 -18.64 -8.08
CA ILE A 121 -4.23 -18.26 -7.99
C ILE A 121 -3.80 -17.56 -9.28
N TYR A 122 -3.13 -16.42 -9.13
CA TYR A 122 -2.37 -15.79 -10.20
C TYR A 122 -0.86 -16.07 -10.03
N LYS A 123 -0.15 -16.14 -11.15
CA LYS A 123 1.31 -16.17 -11.19
C LYS A 123 1.79 -15.31 -12.35
N ASN A 124 2.53 -14.25 -12.03
CA ASN A 124 3.00 -13.23 -12.97
C ASN A 124 1.87 -12.71 -13.87
N ASP A 125 0.77 -12.27 -13.25
CA ASP A 125 -0.43 -11.77 -13.95
C ASP A 125 -1.24 -12.81 -14.73
N ILE A 126 -0.79 -14.07 -14.77
CA ILE A 126 -1.47 -15.16 -15.48
C ILE A 126 -2.30 -15.99 -14.49
N LEU A 127 -3.61 -16.10 -14.76
CA LEU A 127 -4.52 -16.96 -14.00
C LEU A 127 -4.06 -18.42 -14.10
N GLN A 128 -3.63 -19.00 -12.97
CA GLN A 128 -3.23 -20.40 -12.88
C GLN A 128 -4.41 -21.29 -12.50
N SER A 129 -5.26 -20.82 -11.59
CA SER A 129 -6.45 -21.56 -11.22
C SER A 129 -7.61 -20.63 -10.87
N ILE A 130 -8.82 -21.12 -11.12
CA ILE A 130 -10.06 -20.52 -10.64
C ILE A 130 -11.04 -21.63 -10.33
N THR A 131 -11.62 -21.55 -9.13
CA THR A 131 -12.80 -22.29 -8.74
C THR A 131 -13.95 -21.30 -8.61
N ARG A 132 -15.07 -21.57 -9.26
CA ARG A 132 -16.28 -20.75 -9.17
C ARG A 132 -17.34 -21.47 -8.36
N TYR A 133 -18.14 -20.71 -7.64
CA TYR A 133 -19.20 -21.22 -6.79
C TYR A 133 -20.50 -20.53 -7.17
N SER A 134 -21.61 -21.26 -7.07
CA SER A 134 -22.95 -20.67 -7.11
C SER A 134 -23.26 -19.94 -5.79
N PRO A 135 -24.32 -19.10 -5.74
CA PRO A 135 -24.71 -18.41 -4.51
C PRO A 135 -25.08 -19.34 -3.33
N ASP A 136 -25.48 -20.59 -3.61
CA ASP A 136 -25.73 -21.64 -2.60
C ASP A 136 -24.44 -22.39 -2.19
N GLY A 137 -23.27 -21.97 -2.70
CA GLY A 137 -21.96 -22.49 -2.31
C GLY A 137 -21.53 -23.76 -3.02
N LYS A 138 -22.23 -24.19 -4.08
CA LYS A 138 -21.83 -25.37 -4.87
C LYS A 138 -20.77 -24.99 -5.89
N GLU A 139 -19.76 -25.83 -6.06
CA GLU A 139 -18.77 -25.64 -7.12
C GLU A 139 -19.41 -25.76 -8.50
N LEU A 140 -19.11 -24.79 -9.36
CA LEU A 140 -19.52 -24.80 -10.75
C LEU A 140 -18.49 -25.61 -11.58
N PRO A 141 -18.93 -26.27 -12.66
CA PRO A 141 -18.05 -27.14 -13.45
C PRO A 141 -16.95 -26.40 -14.23
N ASP A 142 -17.10 -25.10 -14.45
CA ASP A 142 -16.22 -24.27 -15.30
C ASP A 142 -14.94 -23.79 -14.57
N ASN A 143 -14.32 -24.69 -13.82
CA ASN A 143 -13.09 -24.43 -13.08
C ASN A 143 -11.87 -24.55 -14.01
N VAL A 144 -10.95 -23.59 -13.94
CA VAL A 144 -9.68 -23.66 -14.68
C VAL A 144 -8.57 -24.05 -13.71
N SER A 145 -7.73 -25.00 -14.08
CA SER A 145 -6.47 -25.28 -13.39
C SER A 145 -5.38 -25.59 -14.41
N VAL A 146 -4.34 -24.76 -14.44
CA VAL A 146 -3.18 -24.94 -15.31
C VAL A 146 -2.26 -25.96 -14.64
N ASN A 147 -2.47 -27.24 -14.91
CA ASN A 147 -1.53 -28.29 -14.53
C ASN A 147 -0.34 -28.24 -15.50
N ARG A 148 0.82 -27.75 -15.04
CA ARG A 148 2.08 -27.94 -15.77
C ARG A 148 2.55 -29.38 -15.61
N SER A 149 1.90 -30.31 -16.30
CA SER A 149 2.52 -31.57 -16.70
C SER A 149 3.21 -31.35 -18.05
N SER A 150 4.35 -30.67 -18.03
CA SER A 150 5.31 -30.72 -19.15
C SER A 150 6.71 -30.88 -18.56
N GLY A 151 6.87 -31.98 -17.83
CA GLY A 151 8.17 -32.64 -17.73
C GLY A 151 8.35 -33.44 -19.00
N THR A 152 9.22 -32.96 -19.88
CA THR A 152 10.01 -33.85 -20.74
C THR A 152 11.39 -33.19 -20.89
N PRO A 153 12.46 -33.98 -20.74
CA PRO A 153 13.83 -33.50 -20.51
C PRO A 153 14.47 -32.82 -21.72
#